data_AF-A0A849U6T7-F1
#
_entry.id   AF-A0A849U6T7-F1
#
_cell.length_a   1.000
_cell.length_b   1.000
_cell.length_c   1.000
_cell.angle_alpha   90.00
_cell.angle_beta   90.00
_cell.angle_gamma   90.00
#
_symmetry.space_group_name_H-M   'P 1'
#
loop_
_entity.id
_entity.type
_entity.pdbx_description
1 polymer ?
#
loop_
_entity_poly.entity_id
_entity_poly.type
_entity_poly.pdbx_seq_one_letter_code
_entity_poly.pdbx_strand_id
1 'polypeptide(L)'
;MQVHQGNRLACSLQLSGDFFSVQGESAMQYENHAFSAFSARTSTAPDLIPLTASFSDRILMIKPYPGLDYRHTDLANVDAVLHDLYHSGTACASEQWGNQHSLIEFIKRCKQQHVDIYLAPAIHSPDAYQSTLTLLEHGAHMLWNLSIEAAYVKLSLAYGNFDDQQQIVDFIERDIAGEHLG
;
A
#
# COMPACT_ATOMS: atom_id res chain seq x y z
N MET A 1 19.68 20.31 -3.59
CA MET A 1 18.42 19.75 -4.15
C MET A 1 18.47 18.24 -3.97
N GLN A 2 17.35 17.61 -3.64
CA GLN A 2 17.28 16.15 -3.50
C GLN A 2 16.74 15.52 -4.77
N VAL A 3 17.26 14.35 -5.14
CA VAL A 3 16.70 13.50 -6.18
C VAL A 3 16.03 12.31 -5.50
N HIS A 4 14.74 12.17 -5.74
CA HIS A 4 13.91 11.14 -5.15
C HIS A 4 13.71 9.98 -6.12
N GLN A 5 13.37 8.81 -5.59
CA GLN A 5 12.87 7.71 -6.42
C GLN A 5 11.36 7.81 -6.56
N GLY A 6 10.86 7.74 -7.79
CA GLY A 6 9.43 7.94 -8.06
C GLY A 6 8.52 6.99 -7.26
N ASN A 7 8.91 5.72 -7.11
CA ASN A 7 8.16 4.71 -6.37
C ASN A 7 8.36 4.74 -4.85
N ARG A 8 9.18 5.66 -4.34
CA ARG A 8 9.35 5.93 -2.91
C ARG A 8 9.00 7.38 -2.59
N LEU A 9 8.17 8.02 -3.40
CA LEU A 9 7.60 9.33 -3.09
C LEU A 9 6.31 9.15 -2.28
N ALA A 10 6.19 9.93 -1.21
CA ALA A 10 4.94 10.11 -0.48
C ALA A 10 4.27 11.44 -0.89
N CYS A 11 2.96 11.54 -0.67
CA CYS A 11 2.24 12.80 -0.82
C CYS A 11 2.90 13.92 0.00
N SER A 12 2.97 15.12 -0.58
CA SER A 12 3.51 16.28 0.13
C SER A 12 2.64 16.62 1.35
N LEU A 13 3.25 17.25 2.35
CA LEU A 13 2.50 17.84 3.44
C LEU A 13 1.53 18.90 2.90
N GLN A 14 0.37 19.03 3.54
CA GLN A 14 -0.58 20.06 3.19
C GLN A 14 0.11 21.43 3.21
N LEU A 15 -0.12 22.22 2.16
CA LEU A 15 0.45 23.56 1.97
C LEU A 15 1.98 23.58 1.78
N SER A 16 2.60 22.45 1.42
CA SER A 16 4.01 22.37 1.03
C SER A 16 4.16 22.01 -0.46
N GLY A 17 5.21 22.56 -1.09
CA GLY A 17 5.68 22.17 -2.43
C GLY A 17 6.81 21.13 -2.39
N ASP A 18 7.12 20.59 -1.20
CA ASP A 18 8.19 19.64 -1.00
C ASP A 18 7.75 18.23 -1.39
N PHE A 19 8.70 17.48 -1.94
CA PHE A 19 8.56 16.04 -2.13
C PHE A 19 9.29 15.33 -1.00
N PHE A 20 8.65 14.30 -0.44
CA PHE A 20 9.24 13.50 0.62
C PHE A 20 9.50 12.09 0.09
N SER A 21 10.75 11.65 0.23
CA SER A 21 11.03 10.23 0.11
C SER A 21 10.45 9.49 1.32
N VAL A 22 9.88 8.32 1.09
CA VAL A 22 9.52 7.37 2.15
C VAL A 22 10.76 7.12 3.03
N GLN A 23 10.57 7.15 4.35
CA GLN A 23 11.65 7.10 5.36
C GLN A 23 12.72 8.22 5.25
N GLY A 24 12.49 9.27 4.45
CA GLY A 24 13.45 10.35 4.23
C GLY A 24 14.62 9.97 3.32
N GLU A 25 14.58 8.81 2.69
CA GLU A 25 15.69 8.27 1.89
C GLU A 25 15.67 8.81 0.45
N SER A 26 16.37 9.92 0.21
CA SER A 26 16.60 10.42 -1.15
C SER A 26 17.65 9.56 -1.87
N ALA A 27 17.53 9.42 -3.18
CA ALA A 27 18.48 8.63 -3.97
C ALA A 27 19.84 9.33 -4.10
N MET A 28 19.80 10.64 -4.36
CA MET A 28 20.99 11.45 -4.59
C MET A 28 20.78 12.88 -4.07
N GLN A 29 21.88 13.55 -3.78
CA GLN A 29 21.93 14.98 -3.56
C GLN A 29 22.57 15.66 -4.77
N TYR A 30 21.98 16.77 -5.19
CA TYR A 30 22.58 17.69 -6.14
C TYR A 30 23.07 18.94 -5.41
N GLU A 31 24.38 19.14 -5.45
CA GLU A 31 25.08 20.28 -4.84
C GLU A 31 26.35 20.59 -5.65
N ASN A 32 26.76 21.86 -5.72
CA ASN A 32 27.98 22.30 -6.43
C ASN A 32 28.07 21.76 -7.87
N HIS A 33 26.94 21.73 -8.57
CA HIS A 33 26.81 21.20 -9.94
C HIS A 33 27.15 19.71 -10.12
N ALA A 34 27.15 18.94 -9.04
CA ALA A 34 27.43 17.51 -9.06
C ALA A 34 26.33 16.71 -8.34
N PHE A 35 26.15 15.46 -8.77
CA PHE A 35 25.31 14.49 -8.08
C PHE A 35 26.17 13.60 -7.18
N SER A 36 25.75 13.42 -5.94
CA SER A 36 26.31 12.44 -4.99
C SER A 36 25.21 11.46 -4.58
N ALA A 37 25.45 10.17 -4.77
CA ALA A 37 24.55 9.13 -4.29
C ALA A 37 24.71 8.95 -2.77
N PHE A 38 23.59 8.81 -2.06
CA PHE A 38 23.62 8.53 -0.62
C PHE A 38 23.89 7.07 -0.29
N SER A 39 23.53 6.15 -1.20
CA SER A 39 23.85 4.73 -1.06
C SER A 39 24.18 4.10 -2.41
N ALA A 40 25.15 3.19 -2.41
CA ALA A 40 25.43 2.32 -3.55
C ALA A 40 24.33 1.25 -3.60
N ARG A 41 23.30 1.48 -4.42
CA ARG A 41 22.31 0.43 -4.66
C ARG A 41 22.95 -0.67 -5.49
N THR A 42 22.87 -1.90 -4.98
CA THR A 42 23.07 -3.09 -5.80
C THR A 42 21.93 -3.14 -6.81
N SER A 43 22.18 -2.71 -8.04
CA SER A 43 21.30 -3.00 -9.17
C SER A 43 21.32 -4.51 -9.35
N THR A 44 20.28 -5.19 -8.91
CA THR A 44 19.94 -6.48 -9.51
C THR A 44 19.54 -6.22 -10.96
N ALA A 45 19.79 -7.19 -11.84
CA ALA A 45 19.31 -7.09 -13.22
C ALA A 45 17.78 -6.94 -13.17
N PRO A 46 17.17 -6.03 -13.95
CA PRO A 46 15.74 -5.84 -13.93
C PRO A 46 15.04 -7.14 -14.34
N ASP A 47 14.19 -7.65 -13.47
CA ASP A 47 13.28 -8.72 -13.82
C ASP A 47 12.23 -8.17 -14.79
N LEU A 48 12.33 -8.58 -16.06
CA LEU A 48 11.42 -8.15 -17.10
C LEU A 48 10.11 -8.94 -16.99
N ILE A 49 9.14 -8.36 -16.28
CA ILE A 49 7.77 -8.85 -16.28
C ILE A 49 7.04 -8.19 -17.47
N PRO A 50 6.46 -8.97 -18.39
CA PRO A 50 5.72 -8.41 -19.52
C PRO A 50 4.41 -7.81 -19.02
N LEU A 51 4.42 -6.50 -18.77
CA LEU A 51 3.25 -5.73 -18.33
C LEU A 51 2.74 -4.84 -19.46
N THR A 52 1.43 -4.63 -19.49
CA THR A 52 0.81 -3.54 -20.24
C THR A 52 0.53 -2.38 -19.29
N ALA A 53 0.41 -1.16 -19.83
CA ALA A 53 0.00 0.02 -19.07
C ALA A 53 -1.52 0.01 -18.77
N SER A 54 -2.02 -1.15 -18.31
CA SER A 54 -3.40 -1.40 -17.91
C SER A 54 -3.49 -1.31 -16.40
N PHE A 55 -4.24 -0.32 -15.92
CA PHE A 55 -4.45 -0.05 -14.50
C PHE A 55 -5.94 -0.25 -14.21
N SER A 56 -6.27 -1.13 -13.27
CA SER A 56 -7.66 -1.34 -12.86
C SER A 56 -8.22 -0.09 -12.20
N ASP A 57 -9.40 0.32 -12.65
CA ASP A 57 -10.22 1.39 -12.07
C ASP A 57 -11.18 0.88 -10.98
N ARG A 58 -11.15 -0.43 -10.69
CA ARG A 58 -12.01 -1.13 -9.72
C ARG A 58 -11.35 -1.32 -8.35
N ILE A 59 -10.31 -0.52 -8.06
CA ILE A 59 -9.62 -0.50 -6.78
C ILE A 59 -10.13 0.66 -5.92
N LEU A 60 -10.75 0.34 -4.79
CA LEU A 60 -11.24 1.33 -3.83
C LEU A 60 -10.19 1.63 -2.76
N MET A 61 -9.67 2.86 -2.73
CA MET A 61 -8.77 3.31 -1.65
C MET A 61 -9.56 3.95 -0.51
N ILE A 62 -9.34 3.49 0.73
CA ILE A 62 -9.98 4.02 1.93
C ILE A 62 -8.92 4.60 2.85
N LYS A 63 -9.05 5.89 3.14
CA LYS A 63 -8.28 6.56 4.19
C LYS A 63 -9.10 6.60 5.49
N PRO A 64 -8.70 5.94 6.57
CA PRO A 64 -9.48 5.93 7.80
C PRO A 64 -9.43 7.30 8.49
N TYR A 65 -10.50 7.61 9.20
CA TYR A 65 -10.60 8.76 10.10
C TYR A 65 -11.52 8.41 11.28
N PRO A 66 -11.39 9.11 12.42
CA PRO A 66 -12.28 8.90 13.56
C PRO A 66 -13.75 9.03 13.17
N GLY A 67 -14.55 8.00 13.48
CA GLY A 67 -15.98 7.96 13.15
C GLY A 67 -16.30 7.49 11.72
N LEU A 68 -15.32 7.01 10.94
CA LEU A 68 -15.58 6.36 9.65
C LEU A 68 -16.57 5.21 9.84
N ASP A 69 -17.73 5.33 9.20
CA ASP A 69 -18.79 4.32 9.20
C ASP A 69 -18.73 3.54 7.88
N TYR A 70 -18.22 2.31 7.94
CA TYR A 70 -18.04 1.47 6.77
C TYR A 70 -19.36 1.14 6.07
N ARG A 71 -20.53 1.24 6.72
CA ARG A 71 -21.81 0.93 6.06
C ARG A 71 -22.08 1.80 4.83
N HIS A 72 -21.52 3.00 4.81
CA HIS A 72 -21.65 3.94 3.68
C HIS A 72 -20.65 3.70 2.56
N THR A 73 -19.70 2.78 2.74
CA THR A 73 -18.80 2.36 1.67
C THR A 73 -19.54 1.42 0.71
N ASP A 74 -19.76 1.89 -0.51
CA ASP A 74 -20.27 1.07 -1.61
C ASP A 74 -19.16 0.18 -2.15
N LEU A 75 -19.48 -1.09 -2.32
CA LEU A 75 -18.58 -2.12 -2.88
C LEU A 75 -19.05 -2.61 -4.25
N ALA A 76 -20.11 -2.01 -4.81
CA ALA A 76 -20.55 -2.30 -6.16
C ALA A 76 -19.43 -1.96 -7.17
N ASN A 77 -19.09 -2.92 -8.03
CA ASN A 77 -18.02 -2.80 -9.05
C ASN A 77 -16.61 -2.57 -8.47
N VAL A 78 -16.36 -2.99 -7.23
CA VAL A 78 -15.03 -3.00 -6.63
C VAL A 78 -14.48 -4.43 -6.66
N ASP A 79 -13.26 -4.62 -7.16
CA ASP A 79 -12.58 -5.93 -7.10
C ASP A 79 -11.72 -6.05 -5.84
N ALA A 80 -11.09 -4.94 -5.45
CA ALA A 80 -10.27 -4.89 -4.25
C ALA A 80 -10.34 -3.54 -3.55
N VAL A 81 -10.20 -3.58 -2.23
CA VAL A 81 -10.05 -2.43 -1.35
C VAL A 81 -8.61 -2.31 -0.92
N LEU A 82 -8.03 -1.11 -1.03
CA LEU A 82 -6.79 -0.74 -0.35
C LEU A 82 -7.13 0.15 0.84
N HIS A 83 -6.94 -0.37 2.04
CA HIS A 83 -7.19 0.36 3.28
C HIS A 83 -5.87 0.92 3.82
N ASP A 84 -5.83 2.25 3.98
CA ASP A 84 -4.73 2.97 4.59
C ASP A 84 -4.69 2.68 6.11
N LEU A 85 -3.51 2.44 6.66
CA LEU A 85 -3.31 2.22 8.08
C LEU A 85 -2.70 3.45 8.73
N TYR A 86 -3.02 3.69 10.01
CA TYR A 86 -2.30 4.71 10.77
C TYR A 86 -0.83 4.31 10.93
N HIS A 87 0.04 5.29 11.20
CA HIS A 87 1.50 5.17 11.19
C HIS A 87 2.13 3.92 11.84
N SER A 88 1.49 3.32 12.84
CA SER A 88 1.91 2.07 13.49
C SER A 88 1.35 0.78 12.86
N GLY A 89 0.75 0.86 11.66
CA GLY A 89 0.05 -0.25 11.02
C GLY A 89 -1.27 -0.62 11.72
N THR A 90 -1.93 0.36 12.34
CA THR A 90 -3.14 0.10 13.15
C THR A 90 -4.40 0.65 12.52
N ALA A 91 -5.52 0.01 12.81
CA ALA A 91 -6.87 0.45 12.47
C ALA A 91 -7.84 0.09 13.60
N CYS A 92 -9.03 0.71 13.63
CA CYS A 92 -10.04 0.40 14.63
C CYS A 92 -10.61 -1.00 14.39
N ALA A 93 -10.15 -1.98 15.18
CA ALA A 93 -10.68 -3.35 15.19
C ALA A 93 -11.74 -3.57 16.30
N SER A 94 -12.01 -2.55 17.12
CA SER A 94 -12.90 -2.64 18.28
C SER A 94 -14.36 -2.49 17.88
N GLU A 95 -15.21 -3.37 18.43
CA GLU A 95 -16.67 -3.29 18.30
C GLU A 95 -17.30 -2.40 19.39
N GLN A 96 -16.52 -1.91 20.36
CA GLN A 96 -17.04 -1.15 21.52
C GLN A 96 -17.79 0.13 21.13
N TRP A 97 -17.49 0.69 19.95
CA TRP A 97 -18.10 1.91 19.44
C TRP A 97 -19.15 1.65 18.35
N GLY A 98 -19.50 0.38 18.13
CA GLY A 98 -20.44 -0.08 17.12
C GLY A 98 -19.74 -0.79 15.94
N ASN A 99 -20.31 -1.91 15.51
CA ASN A 99 -19.77 -2.78 14.45
C ASN A 99 -19.49 -2.02 13.15
N GLN A 100 -20.25 -0.98 12.86
CA GLN A 100 -20.07 -0.18 11.65
C GLN A 100 -18.73 0.57 11.57
N HIS A 101 -18.03 0.72 12.69
CA HIS A 101 -16.71 1.36 12.76
C HIS A 101 -15.56 0.35 12.88
N SER A 102 -15.86 -0.95 12.95
CA SER A 102 -14.87 -2.01 13.06
C SER A 102 -14.35 -2.42 11.69
N LEU A 103 -13.03 -2.36 11.50
CA LEU A 103 -12.38 -2.86 10.30
C LEU A 103 -12.60 -4.38 10.15
N ILE A 104 -12.67 -5.14 11.25
CA ILE A 104 -12.93 -6.58 11.21
C ILE A 104 -14.29 -6.87 10.55
N GLU A 105 -15.32 -6.12 10.93
CA GLU A 105 -16.66 -6.28 10.35
C GLU A 105 -16.69 -5.86 8.88
N PHE A 106 -15.92 -4.83 8.52
CA PHE A 106 -15.75 -4.44 7.13
C PHE A 106 -15.03 -5.51 6.31
N ILE A 107 -13.94 -6.12 6.81
CA ILE A 107 -13.24 -7.24 6.17
C ILE A 107 -14.22 -8.41 5.92
N LYS A 108 -15.02 -8.79 6.92
CA LYS A 108 -16.04 -9.83 6.78
C LYS A 108 -17.04 -9.49 5.68
N ARG A 109 -17.48 -8.23 5.58
CA ARG A 109 -18.39 -7.78 4.53
C ARG A 109 -17.74 -7.83 3.14
N CYS A 110 -16.49 -7.39 2.99
CA CYS A 110 -15.75 -7.50 1.73
C CYS A 110 -15.68 -8.96 1.27
N LYS A 111 -15.31 -9.87 2.19
CA LYS A 111 -15.26 -11.30 1.91
C LYS A 111 -16.60 -11.88 1.45
N GLN A 112 -17.71 -11.49 2.09
CA GLN A 112 -19.06 -11.91 1.68
C GLN A 112 -19.43 -11.43 0.27
N GLN A 113 -18.86 -10.31 -0.17
CA GLN A 113 -19.09 -9.74 -1.49
C GLN A 113 -18.02 -10.11 -2.52
N HIS A 114 -17.08 -11.00 -2.15
CA HIS A 114 -15.94 -11.40 -2.99
C HIS A 114 -15.07 -10.22 -3.41
N VAL A 115 -14.87 -9.28 -2.50
CA VAL A 115 -13.94 -8.15 -2.65
C VAL A 115 -12.73 -8.41 -1.77
N ASP A 116 -11.55 -8.41 -2.37
CA ASP A 116 -10.30 -8.56 -1.61
C ASP A 116 -10.01 -7.29 -0.82
N ILE A 117 -9.38 -7.43 0.34
CA ILE A 117 -8.98 -6.28 1.16
C ILE A 117 -7.50 -6.33 1.48
N TYR A 118 -6.80 -5.30 1.04
CA TYR A 118 -5.39 -5.08 1.21
C TYR A 118 -5.17 -3.94 2.21
N LEU A 119 -4.15 -4.08 3.04
CA LEU A 119 -3.78 -3.13 4.08
C LEU A 119 -2.37 -2.59 3.81
N ALA A 120 -2.20 -1.27 3.85
CA ALA A 120 -0.91 -0.58 3.71
C ALA A 120 -1.03 0.81 4.35
N PRO A 121 0.06 1.54 4.64
CA PRO A 121 1.42 1.07 4.71
C PRO A 121 1.67 0.31 6.03
N ALA A 122 2.53 -0.69 5.99
CA ALA A 122 3.02 -1.36 7.19
C ALA A 122 4.46 -1.85 6.99
N ILE A 123 5.33 -1.63 7.98
CA ILE A 123 6.68 -2.20 7.99
C ILE A 123 6.61 -3.60 8.57
N HIS A 124 7.21 -4.56 7.86
CA HIS A 124 7.29 -5.94 8.34
C HIS A 124 8.17 -6.00 9.60
N SER A 125 7.54 -6.19 10.75
CA SER A 125 8.21 -6.36 12.05
C SER A 125 7.45 -7.33 12.95
N PRO A 126 8.13 -7.98 13.92
CA PRO A 126 7.47 -8.92 14.84
C PRO A 126 6.29 -8.30 15.62
N ASP A 127 6.40 -7.05 16.04
CA ASP A 127 5.37 -6.34 16.81
C ASP A 127 4.17 -5.95 15.92
N ALA A 128 4.44 -5.51 14.68
CA ALA A 128 3.40 -5.22 13.69
C ALA A 128 2.58 -6.49 13.40
N TYR A 129 3.24 -7.64 13.28
CA TYR A 129 2.59 -8.93 13.06
C TYR A 129 1.56 -9.23 14.16
N GLN A 130 1.91 -9.07 15.44
CA GLN A 130 1.01 -9.40 16.55
C GLN A 130 -0.29 -8.58 16.55
N SER A 131 -0.22 -7.30 16.18
CA SER A 131 -1.40 -6.41 16.12
C SER A 131 -2.25 -6.59 14.86
N THR A 132 -1.66 -7.11 13.78
CA THR A 132 -2.30 -7.28 12.46
C THR A 132 -2.78 -8.71 12.22
N LEU A 133 -2.29 -9.68 13.00
CA LEU A 133 -2.70 -11.09 12.96
C LEU A 133 -4.23 -11.26 12.94
N THR A 134 -4.94 -10.55 13.81
CA THR A 134 -6.41 -10.64 13.87
C THR A 134 -7.07 -10.19 12.56
N LEU A 135 -6.52 -9.17 11.88
CA LEU A 135 -7.04 -8.72 10.58
C LEU A 135 -6.77 -9.76 9.49
N LEU A 136 -5.56 -10.35 9.50
CA LEU A 136 -5.17 -11.41 8.57
C LEU A 136 -6.02 -12.68 8.74
N GLU A 137 -6.26 -13.10 9.99
CA GLU A 137 -7.14 -14.24 10.32
C GLU A 137 -8.57 -14.05 9.80
N HIS A 138 -9.04 -12.80 9.71
CA HIS A 138 -10.34 -12.47 9.14
C HIS A 138 -10.36 -12.36 7.61
N GLY A 139 -9.21 -12.45 6.95
CA GLY A 139 -9.08 -12.50 5.49
C GLY A 139 -8.58 -11.21 4.84
N ALA A 140 -7.93 -10.32 5.60
CA ALA A 140 -7.17 -9.23 5.00
C ALA A 140 -5.80 -9.68 4.52
N HIS A 141 -5.27 -8.98 3.51
CA HIS A 141 -3.92 -9.15 2.99
C HIS A 141 -3.08 -7.93 3.38
N MET A 142 -1.90 -8.14 3.96
CA MET A 142 -1.00 -7.01 4.25
C MET A 142 -0.02 -6.81 3.10
N LEU A 143 0.10 -5.57 2.65
CA LEU A 143 1.10 -5.14 1.68
C LEU A 143 2.30 -4.55 2.42
N TRP A 144 3.20 -5.43 2.80
CA TRP A 144 4.36 -5.06 3.61
C TRP A 144 5.34 -4.19 2.83
N ASN A 145 5.99 -3.28 3.56
CA ASN A 145 7.13 -2.50 3.09
C ASN A 145 6.84 -1.66 1.84
N LEU A 146 5.58 -1.30 1.59
CA LEU A 146 5.17 -0.38 0.54
C LEU A 146 4.63 0.90 1.15
N SER A 147 4.86 2.03 0.49
CA SER A 147 4.06 3.23 0.77
C SER A 147 2.63 3.02 0.26
N ILE A 148 1.68 3.81 0.75
CA ILE A 148 0.29 3.72 0.30
C ILE A 148 0.17 4.02 -1.21
N GLU A 149 0.99 4.95 -1.72
CA GLU A 149 1.04 5.30 -3.15
C GLU A 149 1.59 4.15 -3.98
N ALA A 150 2.71 3.55 -3.56
CA ALA A 150 3.30 2.40 -4.24
C ALA A 150 2.36 1.19 -4.22
N ALA A 151 1.72 0.93 -3.07
CA ALA A 151 0.72 -0.12 -2.91
C ALA A 151 -0.47 0.08 -3.86
N TYR A 152 -1.02 1.30 -3.95
CA TYR A 152 -2.13 1.60 -4.85
C TYR A 152 -1.79 1.35 -6.32
N VAL A 153 -0.66 1.92 -6.79
CA VAL A 153 -0.24 1.77 -8.19
C VAL A 153 0.03 0.31 -8.52
N LYS A 154 0.70 -0.41 -7.62
CA LYS A 154 1.04 -1.81 -7.83
C LYS A 154 -0.19 -2.71 -7.84
N LEU A 155 -1.13 -2.48 -6.92
CA LEU A 155 -2.39 -3.21 -6.87
C LEU A 155 -3.24 -2.96 -8.12
N SER A 156 -3.37 -1.70 -8.54
CA SER A 156 -4.09 -1.34 -9.77
C SER A 156 -3.45 -1.96 -11.01
N LEU A 157 -2.12 -1.99 -11.09
CA LEU A 157 -1.39 -2.62 -12.19
C LEU A 157 -1.55 -4.15 -12.18
N ALA A 158 -1.59 -4.78 -11.01
CA ALA A 158 -1.81 -6.22 -10.85
C ALA A 158 -3.18 -6.63 -11.40
N TYR A 159 -4.26 -6.02 -10.88
CA TYR A 159 -5.64 -6.30 -11.32
C TYR A 159 -5.92 -5.87 -12.77
N GLY A 160 -5.09 -4.98 -13.33
CA GLY A 160 -5.18 -4.61 -14.75
C GLY A 160 -4.50 -5.58 -15.71
N ASN A 161 -3.63 -6.48 -15.22
CA ASN A 161 -2.81 -7.38 -16.04
C ASN A 161 -2.99 -8.88 -15.75
N PHE A 162 -3.58 -9.24 -14.61
CA PHE A 162 -3.73 -10.63 -14.19
C PHE A 162 -5.17 -10.89 -13.73
N ASP A 163 -5.73 -12.03 -14.16
CA ASP A 163 -7.04 -12.53 -13.72
C ASP A 163 -6.93 -13.61 -12.64
N ASP A 164 -5.73 -14.17 -12.44
CA ASP A 164 -5.46 -15.22 -11.47
C ASP A 164 -4.94 -14.64 -10.16
N GLN A 165 -5.58 -15.01 -9.04
CA GLN A 165 -5.26 -14.48 -7.73
C GLN A 165 -3.82 -14.78 -7.30
N GLN A 166 -3.28 -15.94 -7.66
CA GLN A 166 -1.91 -16.29 -7.31
C GLN A 166 -0.92 -15.39 -8.07
N GLN A 167 -1.17 -15.13 -9.36
CA GLN A 167 -0.37 -14.18 -10.14
C GLN A 167 -0.42 -12.76 -9.59
N ILE A 168 -1.59 -12.30 -9.13
CA ILE A 168 -1.75 -10.99 -8.47
C ILE A 168 -0.89 -10.94 -7.21
N VAL A 169 -0.98 -11.94 -6.33
CA VAL A 169 -0.20 -12.01 -5.09
C VAL A 169 1.30 -12.06 -5.38
N ASP A 170 1.74 -12.95 -6.27
CA ASP A 170 3.14 -13.10 -6.66
C ASP A 170 3.73 -11.79 -7.23
N PHE A 171 2.94 -11.07 -8.04
CA PHE A 171 3.34 -9.78 -8.59
C PHE A 171 3.48 -8.70 -7.51
N ILE A 172 2.52 -8.64 -6.60
CA ILE A 172 2.49 -7.63 -5.54
C ILE A 172 3.67 -7.83 -4.57
N GLU A 173 4.01 -9.06 -4.20
CA GLU A 173 5.10 -9.36 -3.25
C GLU A 173 6.50 -9.19 -3.86
N ARG A 174 6.64 -9.28 -5.18
CA ARG A 174 7.93 -9.20 -5.87
C ARG A 174 8.43 -7.77 -5.97
N ASP A 175 9.66 -7.49 -5.55
CA ASP A 175 10.28 -6.17 -5.80
C ASP A 175 10.70 -6.02 -7.26
N ILE A 176 10.04 -5.12 -8.00
CA ILE A 176 10.22 -4.98 -9.46
C ILE A 176 11.00 -3.71 -9.83
N ALA A 177 10.79 -2.65 -9.06
CA ALA A 177 11.38 -1.33 -9.30
C ALA A 177 12.11 -0.78 -8.07
N GLY A 178 12.29 -1.56 -7.00
CA GLY A 178 12.86 -1.10 -5.73
C GLY A 178 11.85 -0.41 -4.83
N GLU A 179 10.55 -0.66 -5.04
CA GLU A 179 9.45 -0.07 -4.28
C GLU A 179 9.32 -0.65 -2.87
N HIS A 180 9.75 -1.90 -2.67
CA HIS A 180 9.74 -2.51 -1.35
C HIS A 180 10.88 -1.95 -0.50
N LEU A 181 10.53 -1.56 0.73
CA LEU A 181 11.50 -1.22 1.77
C LEU A 181 12.15 -2.52 2.29
N GLY A 182 13.47 -2.48 2.46
CA GLY A 182 14.27 -3.61 2.94
C GLY A 182 14.48 -3.58 4.44
#